data_AF-A0A7S2YQD5-F1
#
_entry.id   AF-A0A7S2YQD5-F1
#
_cell.length_a   1.000
_cell.length_b   1.000
_cell.length_c   1.000
_cell.angle_alpha   90.00
_cell.angle_beta   90.00
_cell.angle_gamma   90.00
#
_symmetry.space_group_name_H-M   'P 1'
#
loop_
_entity.id
_entity.type
_entity.pdbx_description
1 polymer ?
#
loop_
_entity_poly.entity_id
_entity_poly.type
_entity_poly.pdbx_seq_one_letter_code
_entity_poly.pdbx_strand_id
1 'polypeptide(L)'
;RLAEFQVTSRELFSMPSRTPAHGGCLDPRLGVSDKVSTCTTCKKKLTDCAGHFGFIKLALPVFHIGFMRHTLQILQCVCKTCSRVLVPETERLSYLQKMRNPRTDVLAKSAL
;
A
#
# COMPACT_ATOMS: atom_id res chain seq x y z
N ARG A 1 12.71 -1.42 2.50
CA ARG A 1 12.08 -0.88 1.27
C ARG A 1 11.69 -2.10 0.44
N LEU A 2 10.40 -2.36 0.21
CA LEU A 2 9.93 -3.64 -0.38
C LEU A 2 9.87 -3.62 -1.92
N ALA A 3 9.86 -2.43 -2.53
CA ALA A 3 9.79 -2.29 -3.98
C ALA A 3 11.17 -2.10 -4.59
N GLU A 4 11.45 -2.85 -5.65
CA GLU A 4 12.74 -2.90 -6.36
C GLU A 4 12.81 -1.85 -7.49
N PHE A 5 11.66 -1.47 -8.04
CA PHE A 5 11.60 -0.61 -9.22
C PHE A 5 10.41 0.36 -9.19
N GLN A 6 10.62 1.56 -9.73
CA GLN A 6 9.55 2.54 -9.96
C GLN A 6 9.13 2.50 -11.42
N VAL A 7 7.88 2.12 -11.69
CA VAL A 7 7.34 2.15 -13.05
C VAL A 7 7.02 3.60 -13.43
N THR A 8 7.56 4.04 -14.57
CA THR A 8 7.45 5.43 -15.06
C THR A 8 6.80 5.52 -16.42
N SER A 9 7.00 4.51 -17.28
CA SER A 9 6.43 4.46 -18.62
C SER A 9 5.14 3.64 -18.64
N ARG A 10 4.21 4.06 -19.51
CA ARG A 10 2.98 3.31 -19.81
C ARG A 10 3.19 2.25 -20.89
N GLU A 11 4.30 2.32 -21.62
CA GLU A 11 4.59 1.43 -22.73
C GLU A 11 4.92 0.03 -22.20
N LEU A 12 4.37 -1.00 -22.86
CA LEU A 12 4.62 -2.39 -22.48
C LEU A 12 5.82 -2.97 -23.25
N PHE A 13 5.88 -2.70 -24.56
CA PHE A 13 6.91 -3.20 -25.45
C PHE A 13 7.43 -2.07 -26.35
N SER A 14 8.73 -2.07 -26.60
CA SER A 14 9.35 -1.24 -27.64
C SER A 14 9.16 -1.92 -28.99
N MET A 15 8.54 -1.24 -29.94
CA MET A 15 8.42 -1.70 -31.32
C MET A 15 9.57 -1.15 -32.17
N PRO A 16 10.07 -1.87 -33.20
CA PRO A 16 9.55 -3.12 -33.75
C PRO A 16 10.08 -4.40 -33.06
N SER A 17 11.07 -4.29 -32.18
CA SER A 17 11.76 -5.43 -31.55
C SER A 17 10.87 -6.26 -30.62
N ARG A 18 9.73 -5.72 -30.18
CA ARG A 18 8.78 -6.34 -29.25
C ARG A 18 9.46 -6.76 -27.93
N THR A 19 10.52 -6.06 -27.55
CA THR A 19 11.20 -6.23 -26.26
C THR A 19 10.49 -5.42 -25.18
N PRO A 20 10.49 -5.84 -23.91
CA PRO A 20 9.88 -5.06 -22.83
C PRO A 20 10.37 -3.61 -22.83
N ALA A 21 9.44 -2.67 -22.75
CA ALA A 21 9.78 -1.25 -22.76
C ALA A 21 10.53 -0.85 -21.49
N HIS A 22 11.55 -0.01 -21.64
CA HIS A 22 12.34 0.44 -20.50
C HIS A 22 11.48 1.27 -19.54
N GLY A 23 11.46 0.85 -18.28
CA GLY A 23 10.66 1.46 -17.22
C GLY A 23 9.14 1.34 -17.37
N GLY A 24 8.68 0.42 -18.22
CA GLY A 24 7.30 -0.02 -18.28
C GLY A 24 6.96 -1.06 -17.20
N CYS A 25 5.73 -1.56 -17.24
CA CYS A 25 5.24 -2.58 -16.31
C CYS A 25 5.89 -3.96 -16.48
N LEU A 26 6.53 -4.21 -17.62
CA LEU A 26 7.19 -5.48 -17.96
C LEU A 26 8.72 -5.41 -17.79
N ASP A 27 9.22 -4.44 -17.03
CA ASP A 27 10.66 -4.29 -16.79
C ASP A 27 11.24 -5.57 -16.12
N PRO A 28 12.37 -6.12 -16.62
CA PRO A 28 12.94 -7.38 -16.14
C PRO A 28 13.40 -7.35 -14.67
N ARG A 29 13.45 -6.16 -14.05
CA ARG A 29 13.65 -6.00 -12.59
C ARG A 29 12.44 -6.47 -11.77
N LEU A 30 11.24 -6.45 -12.34
CA LEU A 30 10.01 -6.93 -11.68
C LEU A 30 9.85 -8.45 -11.78
N GLY A 31 10.60 -9.08 -12.68
CA GLY A 31 10.50 -10.51 -12.98
C GLY A 31 10.57 -10.74 -14.47
N VAL A 32 10.57 -12.01 -14.87
CA VAL A 32 10.54 -12.41 -16.28
C VAL A 32 9.36 -13.32 -16.53
N SER A 33 8.75 -13.20 -17.70
CA SER A 33 7.64 -14.08 -18.13
C SER A 33 8.08 -15.12 -19.16
N ASP A 34 9.27 -14.96 -19.75
CA ASP A 34 9.80 -15.87 -20.76
C ASP A 34 10.77 -16.88 -20.17
N LYS A 35 10.88 -18.06 -20.80
CA LYS A 35 11.81 -19.13 -20.41
C LYS A 35 13.28 -18.81 -20.73
N VAL A 36 13.52 -17.86 -21.63
CA VAL A 36 14.85 -17.51 -22.15
C VAL A 36 15.51 -16.42 -21.30
N SER A 37 14.75 -15.38 -20.94
CA SER A 37 15.24 -14.24 -20.17
C SER A 37 15.47 -14.58 -18.70
N THR A 38 16.42 -13.89 -18.07
CA THR A 38 16.68 -13.96 -16.63
C THR A 38 16.28 -12.66 -15.95
N CYS A 39 15.75 -12.76 -14.73
CA CYS A 39 15.38 -11.58 -13.96
C CYS A 39 16.62 -10.75 -13.60
N THR A 40 16.56 -9.43 -13.77
CA THR A 40 17.70 -8.55 -13.47
C THR A 40 17.98 -8.43 -11.97
N THR A 41 16.94 -8.60 -11.13
CA THR A 41 17.04 -8.42 -9.67
C THR A 41 17.56 -9.68 -8.99
N CYS A 42 16.89 -10.83 -9.14
CA CYS A 42 17.30 -12.08 -8.51
C CYS A 42 18.21 -12.96 -9.37
N LYS A 43 18.44 -12.63 -10.65
CA LYS A 43 19.26 -13.40 -11.61
C LYS A 43 18.79 -14.84 -11.84
N LYS A 44 17.56 -15.15 -11.45
CA LYS A 44 16.94 -16.46 -11.63
C LYS A 44 16.11 -16.51 -12.92
N LYS A 45 15.88 -17.72 -13.41
CA LYS A 45 14.95 -18.00 -14.53
C LYS A 45 13.50 -18.00 -14.02
N LEU A 46 12.56 -18.06 -14.96
CA LEU A 46 11.11 -18.06 -14.70
C LEU A 46 10.68 -19.05 -13.60
N THR A 47 11.25 -20.26 -13.56
CA THR A 47 10.86 -21.30 -12.58
C THR A 47 11.21 -20.96 -11.14
N ASP A 48 12.28 -20.21 -10.93
CA ASP A 48 12.83 -19.96 -9.59
C ASP A 48 12.65 -18.49 -9.15
N CYS A 49 12.10 -17.65 -10.02
CA CYS A 49 11.81 -16.25 -9.76
C CYS A 49 10.40 -16.11 -9.17
N ALA A 50 10.29 -15.64 -7.93
CA ALA A 50 9.00 -15.38 -7.27
C ALA A 50 8.31 -14.08 -7.74
N GLY A 51 9.00 -13.26 -8.55
CA GLY A 51 8.57 -11.90 -8.88
C GLY A 51 8.97 -10.88 -7.82
N HIS A 52 9.07 -9.62 -8.25
CA HIS A 52 9.51 -8.50 -7.42
C HIS A 52 8.48 -7.39 -7.49
N PHE A 53 8.18 -6.78 -6.34
CA PHE A 53 7.26 -5.66 -6.29
C PHE A 53 7.88 -4.40 -6.89
N GLY A 54 7.09 -3.70 -7.68
CA GLY A 54 7.35 -2.33 -8.08
C GLY A 54 6.39 -1.37 -7.38
N PHE A 55 6.60 -0.09 -7.58
CA PHE A 55 5.63 0.93 -7.20
C PHE A 55 5.43 1.94 -8.33
N ILE A 56 4.24 2.53 -8.38
CA ILE A 56 3.94 3.69 -9.22
C ILE A 56 3.80 4.87 -8.28
N LYS A 57 4.62 5.90 -8.49
CA LYS A 57 4.50 7.14 -7.74
C LYS A 57 3.39 7.98 -8.36
N LEU A 58 2.25 8.05 -7.68
CA LEU A 58 1.16 8.94 -8.07
C LEU A 58 1.57 10.40 -7.84
N ALA A 59 1.16 11.28 -8.75
CA ALA A 59 1.43 12.72 -8.62
C ALA A 59 0.71 13.35 -7.42
N LEU A 60 -0.49 12.84 -7.10
CA LEU A 60 -1.32 13.26 -5.99
C LEU A 60 -1.85 12.04 -5.22
N PRO A 61 -2.09 12.16 -3.91
CA PRO A 61 -2.69 11.09 -3.13
C PRO A 61 -4.12 10.82 -3.58
N VAL A 62 -4.53 9.56 -3.52
CA VAL A 62 -5.89 9.10 -3.87
C VAL A 62 -6.48 8.31 -2.72
N PHE A 63 -7.81 8.34 -2.60
CA PHE A 63 -8.50 7.53 -1.60
C PHE A 63 -8.54 6.06 -2.01
N HIS A 64 -8.23 5.18 -1.06
CA HIS A 64 -8.33 3.75 -1.28
C HIS A 64 -9.79 3.28 -1.14
N ILE A 65 -10.34 2.64 -2.18
CA ILE A 65 -11.75 2.24 -2.23
C ILE A 65 -12.16 1.34 -1.06
N GLY A 66 -11.29 0.41 -0.64
CA GLY A 66 -11.55 -0.48 0.49
C GLY A 66 -11.58 0.22 1.85
N PHE A 67 -10.98 1.42 1.97
CA PHE A 67 -10.98 2.20 3.21
C PHE A 67 -11.93 3.39 3.18
N MET A 68 -12.56 3.68 2.03
CA MET A 68 -13.41 4.85 1.84
C MET A 68 -14.48 4.99 2.93
N ARG A 69 -15.20 3.90 3.27
CA ARG A 69 -16.21 3.89 4.34
C ARG A 69 -15.62 4.23 5.71
N HIS A 70 -14.49 3.62 6.06
CA HIS A 70 -13.81 3.85 7.33
C HIS A 70 -13.25 5.27 7.41
N THR A 71 -12.68 5.77 6.32
CA THR A 71 -12.20 7.16 6.22
C THR A 71 -13.34 8.14 6.46
N LEU A 72 -14.51 7.93 5.84
CA LEU A 72 -15.68 8.78 6.09
C LEU A 72 -16.14 8.74 7.54
N GLN A 73 -16.20 7.56 8.15
CA GLN A 73 -16.56 7.41 9.57
C GLN A 73 -15.58 8.18 10.47
N ILE A 74 -14.28 8.06 10.23
CA ILE A 74 -13.26 8.80 11.00
C ILE A 74 -13.43 10.30 10.80
N LEU A 75 -13.65 10.76 9.56
CA LEU A 75 -13.85 12.18 9.23
C LEU A 75 -15.12 12.77 9.86
N GLN A 76 -16.14 11.95 10.12
CA GLN A 76 -17.36 12.35 10.84
C GLN A 76 -17.11 12.50 12.35
N CYS A 77 -16.14 11.77 12.90
CA CYS A 77 -15.82 11.76 14.33
C CYS A 77 -14.71 12.75 14.74
N VAL A 78 -14.14 13.51 13.81
CA VAL A 78 -13.06 14.48 14.08
C VAL A 78 -13.45 15.91 13.73
N CYS A 79 -12.93 16.86 14.51
CA CYS A 79 -13.04 18.27 14.22
C CYS A 79 -12.23 18.65 12.97
N LYS A 80 -12.86 19.32 12.00
CA LYS A 80 -12.23 19.66 10.72
C LYS A 80 -11.23 20.81 10.81
N THR A 81 -11.16 21.50 11.94
CA THR A 81 -10.22 22.61 12.18
C THR A 81 -9.02 22.20 13.04
N CYS A 82 -9.24 21.45 14.12
CA CYS A 82 -8.17 21.04 15.04
C CYS A 82 -7.80 19.55 14.99
N SER A 83 -8.49 18.76 14.15
CA SER A 83 -8.28 17.31 13.95
C SER A 83 -8.40 16.45 15.23
N ARG A 84 -8.98 16.98 16.32
CA ARG A 84 -9.28 16.22 17.53
C ARG A 84 -10.59 15.44 17.37
N VAL A 85 -10.67 14.28 18.03
CA VAL A 85 -11.91 13.51 18.11
C VAL A 85 -12.98 14.33 18.85
N LEU A 86 -14.21 14.33 18.33
CA LEU A 86 -15.37 15.06 18.85
C LEU A 86 -15.97 14.37 20.09
N VAL A 87 -15.18 14.25 21.16
CA VAL A 87 -15.56 13.65 22.44
C VAL A 87 -15.17 14.61 23.57
N PRO A 88 -16.03 14.82 24.59
CA PRO A 88 -15.68 15.63 25.76
C PRO A 88 -14.40 15.14 26.43
N GLU A 89 -13.63 16.06 27.03
CA GLU A 89 -12.32 15.73 27.58
C GLU A 89 -12.38 14.68 28.71
N THR A 90 -13.40 14.77 29.56
CA THR A 90 -13.66 13.82 30.65
C THR A 90 -13.86 12.39 30.13
N GLU A 91 -14.70 12.22 29.11
CA GLU A 91 -14.96 10.94 28.46
C GLU A 91 -13.71 10.42 27.73
N ARG A 92 -13.01 11.31 27.01
CA ARG A 92 -11.78 10.96 26.28
C ARG A 92 -10.73 10.32 27.19
N LEU A 93 -10.52 10.86 28.38
CA LEU A 93 -9.56 10.31 29.35
C LEU A 93 -9.97 8.91 29.82
N SER A 94 -11.27 8.70 30.09
CA SER A 94 -11.82 7.40 30.48
C SER A 94 -11.63 6.35 29.37
N TYR A 95 -11.99 6.68 28.12
CA TYR A 95 -11.78 5.79 26.98
C TYR A 95 -10.30 5.44 26.76
N LEU A 96 -9.41 6.43 26.86
CA LEU A 96 -7.97 6.21 26.71
C LEU A 96 -7.40 5.28 27.79
N GLN A 97 -7.82 5.44 29.04
CA GLN A 97 -7.41 4.56 30.14
C GLN A 97 -7.82 3.11 29.88
N LYS A 98 -9.08 2.88 29.47
CA LYS A 98 -9.60 1.54 29.15
C LYS A 98 -8.88 0.91 27.95
N MET A 99 -8.65 1.67 26.88
CA MET A 99 -7.99 1.19 25.67
C MET A 99 -6.50 0.85 25.89
N ARG A 100 -5.81 1.62 26.73
CA ARG A 100 -4.39 1.42 27.08
C ARG A 100 -4.16 0.29 28.08
N ASN A 101 -5.18 -0.18 28.78
CA ASN A 101 -5.03 -1.29 29.72
C ASN A 101 -4.60 -2.56 28.96
N PRO A 102 -3.42 -3.14 29.27
CA PRO A 102 -2.93 -4.35 28.61
C PRO A 102 -3.76 -5.59 28.97
N ARG A 103 -4.47 -5.57 30.10
CA ARG A 103 -5.26 -6.69 30.62
C ARG A 103 -6.67 -6.75 30.05
N THR A 104 -7.10 -5.73 29.33
CA THR A 104 -8.43 -5.71 28.71
C THR A 104 -8.41 -6.51 27.43
N ASP A 105 -9.29 -7.50 27.32
CA ASP A 105 -9.43 -8.35 26.13
C ASP A 105 -9.99 -7.57 24.93
N VAL A 106 -9.74 -8.06 23.71
CA VAL A 106 -10.17 -7.45 22.44
C VAL A 106 -11.69 -7.29 22.40
N LEU A 107 -12.45 -8.28 22.88
CA LEU A 107 -13.92 -8.21 22.94
C LEU A 107 -14.39 -7.06 23.83
N ALA A 108 -13.75 -6.91 24.99
CA ALA A 108 -14.03 -5.82 25.91
C ALA A 108 -13.61 -4.46 25.33
N LYS A 109 -12.57 -4.39 24.50
CA LYS A 109 -12.19 -3.15 23.79
C LYS A 109 -13.13 -2.80 22.64
N SER A 110 -13.67 -3.80 21.95
CA SER A 110 -14.63 -3.58 20.85
C SER A 110 -16.04 -3.19 21.31
N ALA A 111 -16.37 -3.40 22.59
CA ALA A 111 -17.65 -3.05 23.19
C ALA A 111 -17.68 -1.64 23.82
N LEU A 112 -16.55 -0.91 23.79
CA LEU A 112 -16.42 0.47 24.27
C LEU A 112 -16.78 1.49 23.20
#